data_AF-A0A496NBH0-F1
#
_entry.id   AF-A0A496NBH0-F1
#
_cell.length_a   1.000
_cell.length_b   1.000
_cell.length_c   1.000
_cell.angle_alpha   90.00
_cell.angle_beta   90.00
_cell.angle_gamma   90.00
#
_symmetry.space_group_name_H-M   'P 1'
#
loop_
_entity.id
_entity.type
_entity.pdbx_description
1 polymer ?
#
loop_
_entity_poly.entity_id
_entity_poly.type
_entity_poly.pdbx_seq_one_letter_code
_entity_poly.pdbx_strand_id
1 'polypeptide(L)' 'VSYKYHCLQKIPFAYFIPPKKPIGAKIVIFHGEINPPDAIKGGGGKWYRHVLPSDWIREAWQ' A
#
# COMPACT_ATOMS: atom_id res chain seq x y z
N VAL A 1 -11.76 2.62 1.30
CA VAL A 1 -10.83 2.66 2.47
C VAL A 1 -9.55 3.39 2.10
N SER A 2 -8.86 4.01 3.06
CA SER A 2 -7.57 4.68 2.83
C SER A 2 -6.43 3.66 2.76
N TYR A 3 -5.66 3.67 1.67
CA TYR A 3 -4.48 2.79 1.48
C TYR A 3 -3.48 2.93 2.63
N LYS A 4 -3.10 4.18 2.92
CA LYS A 4 -2.11 4.55 3.92
C LYS A 4 -2.44 4.10 5.36
N TYR A 5 -3.72 4.01 5.69
CA TYR A 5 -4.17 3.72 7.06
C TYR A 5 -4.62 2.27 7.25
N HIS A 6 -5.16 1.64 6.21
CA HIS A 6 -5.78 0.32 6.32
C HIS A 6 -4.99 -0.79 5.62
N CYS A 7 -4.10 -0.44 4.69
CA CYS A 7 -3.36 -1.43 3.89
C CYS A 7 -1.89 -1.50 4.31
N LEU A 8 -1.26 -0.35 4.60
CA LEU A 8 0.14 -0.30 5.02
C LEU A 8 0.34 -0.86 6.44
N GLN A 9 1.47 -1.54 6.63
CA GLN A 9 1.92 -1.93 7.96
C GLN A 9 2.55 -0.75 8.69
N LYS A 10 2.55 -0.80 10.03
CA LYS A 10 3.31 0.14 10.86
C LYS A 10 4.76 -0.31 10.95
N ILE A 11 5.67 0.63 11.22
CA ILE A 11 7.05 0.28 11.59
C ILE A 11 7.06 -0.58 12.86
N PRO A 12 7.97 -1.57 12.97
CA PRO A 12 9.01 -1.94 11.99
C PRO A 12 8.52 -2.87 10.87
N PHE A 13 7.31 -3.44 10.98
CA PHE A 13 6.78 -4.43 10.04
C PHE A 13 6.66 -3.94 8.60
N ALA A 14 6.50 -2.63 8.39
CA ALA A 14 6.48 -2.00 7.06
C ALA A 14 7.71 -2.33 6.18
N TYR A 15 8.83 -2.75 6.79
CA TYR A 15 10.05 -3.12 6.08
C TYR A 15 10.14 -4.60 5.71
N PHE A 16 9.31 -5.45 6.31
CA PHE A 16 9.39 -6.91 6.16
C PHE A 16 8.10 -7.52 5.61
N ILE A 17 6.96 -6.85 5.82
CA ILE A 17 5.63 -7.38 5.51
C ILE A 17 4.95 -6.47 4.49
N PRO A 18 4.54 -7.00 3.33
CA PRO A 18 3.87 -6.21 2.31
C PRO A 18 2.51 -5.68 2.77
N PRO A 19 2.03 -4.58 2.16
CA PRO A 19 0.70 -4.05 2.43
C PRO A 19 -0.38 -5.10 2.18
N LYS A 20 -1.35 -5.18 3.08
CA LYS A 20 -2.42 -6.18 3.01
C LYS A 20 -3.60 -5.65 2.22
N LYS A 21 -4.24 -6.53 1.45
CA LYS A 21 -5.52 -6.25 0.83
C LYS A 21 -6.59 -6.04 1.92
N PRO A 22 -7.32 -4.92 1.91
CA PRO A 22 -8.35 -4.67 2.91
C PRO A 22 -9.55 -5.60 2.73
N ILE A 23 -10.00 -6.23 3.82
CA ILE A 23 -11.12 -7.17 3.82
C ILE A 23 -12.43 -6.37 3.66
N GLY A 24 -13.28 -6.80 2.73
CA GLY A 24 -14.60 -6.20 2.48
C GLY A 24 -14.58 -4.82 1.80
N ALA A 25 -13.40 -4.30 1.43
CA ALA A 25 -13.30 -3.03 0.72
C ALA A 25 -13.45 -3.21 -0.79
N LYS A 26 -14.40 -2.48 -1.39
CA LYS A 26 -14.58 -2.43 -2.85
C LYS A 26 -13.68 -1.39 -3.54
N ILE A 27 -13.37 -0.30 -2.83
CA ILE A 27 -12.58 0.81 -3.37
C ILE A 27 -11.48 1.16 -2.36
N VAL A 28 -10.25 1.28 -2.85
CA VAL A 28 -9.09 1.75 -2.11
C VAL A 28 -8.69 3.12 -2.66
N ILE A 29 -8.57 4.11 -1.77
CA ILE A 29 -8.22 5.47 -2.13
C ILE A 29 -6.76 5.71 -1.77
N PHE A 30 -6.01 6.18 -2.75
CA PHE A 30 -4.64 6.67 -2.60
C PHE A 30 -4.71 8.19 -2.46
N HIS A 31 -4.22 8.70 -1.33
CA HIS A 31 -4.09 10.14 -1.11
C HIS A 31 -2.65 10.45 -0.68
N GLY A 32 -2.14 11.57 -1.19
CA GLY A 32 -0.76 12.00 -0.99
C GLY A 32 0.15 11.55 -2.13
N GLU A 33 1.40 11.27 -1.78
CA GLU A 33 2.50 11.06 -2.73
C GLU A 33 2.51 9.68 -3.40
N ILE A 34 1.95 8.66 -2.73
CA ILE A 34 1.98 7.28 -3.22
C ILE A 34 0.82 7.07 -4.19
N ASN A 35 1.14 6.74 -5.43
CA ASN A 35 0.16 6.37 -6.44
C ASN A 35 0.07 4.84 -6.60
N PRO A 36 -0.98 4.33 -7.28
CA PRO A 36 -1.10 2.90 -7.54
C PRO A 36 0.13 2.27 -8.22
N PRO A 37 0.77 2.88 -9.24
CA PRO A 37 2.00 2.35 -9.83
C PRO A 37 3.17 2.24 -8.84
N ASP A 38 3.32 3.22 -7.94
CA ASP A 38 4.35 3.21 -6.89
C ASP A 38 4.10 2.08 -5.89
N ALA A 39 2.83 1.88 -5.52
CA ALA A 39 2.43 0.80 -4.63
C ALA A 39 2.63 -0.60 -5.26
N ILE A 40 2.51 -0.72 -6.58
CA ILE A 40 2.80 -1.95 -7.32
C ILE A 40 4.30 -2.22 -7.34
N LYS A 41 5.11 -1.21 -7.70
CA LYS A 41 6.57 -1.34 -7.77
C LYS A 41 7.20 -1.55 -6.39
N GLY A 42 6.57 -1.01 -5.35
CA GLY A 42 7.19 -0.81 -4.06
C GLY A 42 8.14 0.39 -4.09
N GLY A 43 8.30 1.02 -2.93
CA GLY A 43 9.02 2.26 -2.77
C GLY A 43 8.10 3.48 -2.63
N GLY A 44 8.73 4.62 -2.37
CA GLY A 44 8.02 5.86 -2.06
C GLY A 44 7.53 5.95 -0.62
N GLY A 45 6.89 7.07 -0.30
CA GLY A 45 6.47 7.39 1.06
C GLY A 45 7.64 7.80 1.96
N LYS A 46 7.31 8.18 3.20
CA LYS A 46 8.30 8.60 4.19
C LYS A 46 8.96 7.40 4.85
N TRP A 47 10.14 7.57 5.43
CA TRP A 47 10.87 6.50 6.15
C TRP A 47 10.03 5.75 7.19
N TYR A 48 9.04 6.39 7.80
CA TYR A 48 8.14 5.75 8.78
C TYR A 48 6.89 5.09 8.16
N ARG A 49 6.76 5.11 6.83
CA ARG A 49 5.70 4.48 6.03
C ARG A 49 6.30 3.91 4.74
N HIS A 50 7.32 3.08 4.90
CA HIS A 50 7.89 2.34 3.80
C HIS A 50 6.81 1.46 3.14
N VAL A 51 6.77 1.47 1.81
CA VAL A 51 5.80 0.71 1.02
C VAL A 51 6.53 -0.40 0.31
N LEU A 52 6.28 -1.63 0.74
CA LEU A 52 6.72 -2.81 0.00
C LEU A 52 5.79 -3.06 -1.21
N PRO A 53 6.28 -3.77 -2.25
CA PRO A 53 5.49 -4.10 -3.43
C PRO A 53 4.16 -4.78 -3.05
N SER A 54 3.06 -4.33 -3.66
CA SER A 54 1.71 -4.82 -3.38
C SER A 54 1.11 -5.50 -4.60
N ASP A 55 1.27 -6.82 -4.68
CA ASP A 55 0.81 -7.59 -5.85
C ASP A 55 -0.70 -7.55 -6.04
N TRP A 56 -1.47 -7.53 -4.95
CA TRP A 56 -2.94 -7.43 -5.02
C TRP A 56 -3.44 -6.11 -5.64
N ILE A 57 -2.63 -5.04 -5.62
CA ILE A 57 -2.96 -3.77 -6.31
C ILE A 57 -2.79 -3.96 -7.81
N ARG A 58 -1.75 -4.69 -8.23
CA ARG A 58 -1.49 -4.99 -9.64
C ARG A 58 -2.64 -5.76 -10.27
N GLU A 59 -3.15 -6.76 -9.56
CA GLU A 59 -4.32 -7.54 -9.98
C GLU A 59 -5.60 -6.69 -10.09
N ALA A 60 -5.76 -5.70 -9.21
CA ALA A 60 -6.95 -4.86 -9.16
C ALA A 60 -6.92 -3.65 -10.11
N TRP A 61 -5.79 -3.39 -10.79
CA TRP A 61 -5.56 -2.21 -11.63
C TRP A 61 -5.68 -2.47 -13.14
N GLN A 62 -5.99 -3.71 -13.55
CA GLN A 62 -6.36 -4.01 -14.95
C GLN A 62 -7.70 -3.38 -15.33
#